data_AF-A0AAW9REU4-F1
#
_entry.id   AF-A0AAW9REU4-F1
#
_cell.length_a   1.000
_cell.length_b   1.000
_cell.length_c   1.000
_cell.angle_alpha   90.00
_cell.angle_beta   90.00
_cell.angle_gamma   90.00
#
_symmetry.space_group_name_H-M   'P 1'
#
loop_
_entity.id
_entity.type
_entity.pdbx_description
1 polymer ?
#
loop_
_entity_poly.entity_id
_entity_poly.type
_entity_poly.pdbx_seq_one_letter_code
_entity_poly.pdbx_strand_id
1 'polypeptide(L)'
;MASATYTYDKEIYMTCKRAIALMFALLLLPGLALAQTQTRATFYVNKDFTDNNPGEVAVTITCNTGLPLEQTKMIKESPEHVKFVVVDFDSGELDCSVVEGSLSGYAATYDASGSDSAYEDDLVDNPGCHFDDVVDADENFCVVTNEPEPVTITVTKEWIYANNNGNEISDSFNLDLDCDENIEIIGSDDWDSNGNGSHDFSVRPTWEGGTCDIDEDVYDSAIESDDSGCQNLTVGIGQGDSCTVTNTVFYEGIPTLSHYGLAILALLMAGVGFVGFRRFV
;
A
#
# COMPACT_ATOMS: atom_id res chain seq x y z
N MET A 1 12.51 -109.00 -39.05
CA MET A 1 13.65 -108.44 -38.29
C MET A 1 14.68 -108.02 -39.32
N ALA A 2 15.17 -106.79 -39.46
CA ALA A 2 15.29 -105.68 -38.53
C ALA A 2 15.14 -104.32 -39.26
N SER A 3 14.75 -103.31 -38.48
CA SER A 3 14.52 -101.92 -38.87
C SER A 3 15.85 -101.15 -38.98
N ALA A 4 16.00 -100.33 -40.02
CA ALA A 4 17.11 -99.40 -40.17
C ALA A 4 16.72 -98.04 -39.56
N THR A 5 17.59 -97.46 -38.73
CA THR A 5 17.33 -96.18 -38.07
C THR A 5 18.61 -95.36 -37.94
N TYR A 6 18.47 -94.06 -38.17
CA TYR A 6 19.33 -92.92 -37.78
C TYR A 6 20.58 -92.58 -38.60
N THR A 7 20.34 -91.89 -39.72
CA THR A 7 21.23 -90.83 -40.25
C THR A 7 20.47 -89.51 -40.29
N TYR A 8 20.25 -88.81 -39.17
CA TYR A 8 19.73 -87.43 -39.18
C TYR A 8 19.90 -86.79 -37.79
N ASP A 9 21.12 -86.53 -37.30
CA ASP A 9 21.26 -85.84 -36.00
C ASP A 9 22.54 -85.01 -35.79
N LYS A 10 23.23 -84.59 -36.87
CA LYS A 10 24.44 -83.75 -36.72
C LYS A 10 24.43 -82.42 -37.47
N GLU A 11 23.50 -82.18 -38.40
CA GLU A 11 23.47 -80.91 -39.15
C GLU A 11 22.56 -79.84 -38.54
N ILE A 12 21.62 -80.18 -37.65
CA ILE A 12 20.69 -79.19 -37.05
C ILE A 12 21.36 -78.43 -35.89
N TYR A 13 22.40 -79.00 -35.27
CA TYR A 13 23.00 -78.45 -34.06
C TYR A 13 23.98 -77.29 -34.31
N MET A 14 24.50 -77.12 -35.54
CA MET A 14 25.50 -76.09 -35.87
C MET A 14 24.92 -74.80 -36.48
N THR A 15 23.71 -74.84 -37.04
CA THR A 15 23.02 -73.66 -37.59
C THR A 15 22.28 -72.85 -36.51
N CYS A 16 21.88 -73.49 -35.39
CA CYS A 16 21.20 -72.79 -34.30
C CYS A 16 22.17 -71.96 -33.42
N LYS A 17 23.43 -72.40 -33.26
CA LYS A 17 24.45 -71.67 -32.47
C LYS A 17 24.92 -70.36 -33.11
N ARG A 18 24.91 -70.26 -34.45
CA ARG A 18 25.30 -69.02 -35.15
C ARG A 18 24.17 -67.98 -35.23
N ALA A 19 22.91 -68.41 -35.20
CA ALA A 19 21.75 -67.50 -35.16
C ALA A 19 21.55 -66.85 -33.77
N ILE A 20 21.86 -67.57 -32.69
CA ILE A 20 21.70 -67.06 -31.32
C ILE A 20 22.82 -66.09 -30.93
N ALA A 21 24.05 -66.29 -31.44
CA ALA A 21 25.15 -65.36 -31.21
C ALA A 21 24.99 -64.01 -31.94
N LEU A 22 24.22 -63.97 -33.03
CA LEU A 22 23.89 -62.72 -33.76
C LEU A 22 22.66 -61.99 -33.19
N MET A 23 21.74 -62.69 -32.51
CA MET A 23 20.64 -62.03 -31.77
C MET A 23 21.05 -61.48 -30.40
N PHE A 24 22.13 -61.99 -29.80
CA PHE A 24 22.68 -61.43 -28.55
C PHE A 24 23.67 -60.27 -28.76
N ALA A 25 24.17 -60.06 -29.98
CA ALA A 25 25.08 -58.96 -30.30
C ALA A 25 24.36 -57.63 -30.61
N LEU A 26 23.03 -57.63 -30.79
CA LEU A 26 22.23 -56.41 -30.94
C LEU A 26 21.63 -55.89 -29.61
N LEU A 27 21.77 -56.62 -28.51
CA LEU A 27 21.27 -56.24 -27.17
C LEU A 27 22.32 -55.57 -26.29
N LEU A 28 23.50 -55.28 -26.83
CA LEU A 28 24.56 -54.50 -26.18
C LEU A 28 24.83 -53.20 -26.95
N LEU A 29 23.77 -52.58 -27.49
CA LEU A 29 23.80 -51.13 -27.61
C LEU A 29 23.88 -50.61 -26.17
N PRO A 30 24.93 -49.88 -25.76
CA PRO A 30 24.81 -49.08 -24.56
C PRO A 30 23.55 -48.26 -24.80
N GLY A 31 22.56 -48.41 -23.92
CA GLY A 31 21.42 -47.52 -23.95
C GLY A 31 22.00 -46.12 -23.96
N LEU A 32 21.89 -45.43 -25.09
CA LEU A 32 21.80 -43.99 -25.06
C LEU A 32 20.54 -43.76 -24.23
N ALA A 33 20.71 -43.69 -22.91
CA ALA A 33 19.92 -42.76 -22.15
C ALA A 33 20.17 -41.45 -22.89
N LEU A 34 19.21 -41.06 -23.74
CA LEU A 34 18.99 -39.67 -24.02
C LEU A 34 18.95 -39.05 -22.63
N ALA A 35 20.02 -38.38 -22.23
CA ALA A 35 19.93 -37.39 -21.20
C ALA A 35 18.98 -36.37 -21.81
N GLN A 36 17.68 -36.57 -21.59
CA GLN A 36 16.67 -35.62 -21.96
C GLN A 36 17.08 -34.39 -21.16
N THR A 37 17.65 -33.40 -21.84
CA THR A 37 17.96 -32.11 -21.24
C THR A 37 16.63 -31.58 -20.78
N GLN A 38 16.39 -31.71 -19.48
CA GLN A 38 15.23 -31.15 -18.83
C GLN A 38 15.32 -29.64 -19.03
N THR A 39 14.34 -29.10 -19.75
CA THR A 39 14.21 -27.66 -19.94
C THR A 39 13.99 -26.99 -18.59
N ARG A 40 14.50 -25.77 -18.44
CA ARG A 40 14.52 -25.06 -17.17
C ARG A 40 14.45 -23.55 -17.40
N ALA A 41 13.46 -22.91 -16.81
CA ALA A 41 13.36 -21.45 -16.71
C ALA A 41 13.50 -21.03 -15.24
N THR A 42 14.01 -19.82 -15.01
CA THR A 42 14.11 -19.21 -13.68
C THR A 42 13.41 -17.87 -13.64
N PHE A 43 12.63 -17.65 -12.58
CA PHE A 43 11.95 -16.39 -12.32
C PHE A 43 12.46 -15.84 -10.99
N TYR A 44 12.97 -14.63 -11.02
CA TYR A 44 13.45 -13.89 -9.86
C TYR A 44 12.41 -12.83 -9.51
N VAL A 45 11.95 -12.83 -8.27
CA VAL A 45 11.00 -11.84 -7.77
C VAL A 45 11.68 -11.00 -6.71
N ASN A 46 11.65 -9.69 -6.91
CA ASN A 46 12.06 -8.69 -5.94
C ASN A 46 10.83 -8.00 -5.37
N LYS A 47 10.92 -7.62 -4.11
CA LYS A 47 9.90 -6.88 -3.40
C LYS A 47 10.47 -5.54 -2.96
N ASP A 48 9.68 -4.49 -3.15
CA ASP A 48 9.95 -3.15 -2.68
C ASP A 48 8.72 -2.59 -1.96
N PHE A 49 8.92 -1.98 -0.80
CA PHE A 49 7.90 -1.17 -0.15
C PHE A 49 8.39 0.27 -0.15
N THR A 50 7.63 1.19 -0.73
CA THR A 50 8.08 2.59 -0.85
C THR A 50 8.28 3.27 0.51
N ASP A 51 7.67 2.73 1.57
CA ASP A 51 7.78 3.15 2.96
C ASP A 51 8.74 2.28 3.80
N ASN A 52 9.48 1.36 3.19
CA ASN A 52 10.39 0.40 3.85
C ASN A 52 9.70 -0.53 4.86
N ASN A 53 8.44 -0.91 4.62
CA ASN A 53 7.72 -1.86 5.48
C ASN A 53 8.48 -3.20 5.59
N PRO A 54 8.84 -3.66 6.81
CA PRO A 54 9.59 -4.92 7.01
C PRO A 54 8.74 -6.18 6.87
N GLY A 55 7.43 -6.04 6.58
CA GLY A 55 6.47 -7.11 6.44
C GLY A 55 6.77 -8.07 5.29
N GLU A 56 6.17 -9.26 5.37
CA GLU A 56 6.25 -10.28 4.33
C GLU A 56 4.89 -10.48 3.66
N VAL A 57 4.91 -10.70 2.36
CA VAL A 57 3.74 -10.92 1.50
C VAL A 57 3.92 -12.21 0.70
N ALA A 58 2.81 -12.84 0.33
CA ALA A 58 2.84 -14.04 -0.49
C ALA A 58 2.86 -13.65 -1.96
N VAL A 59 3.83 -14.18 -2.72
CA VAL A 59 3.84 -14.10 -4.18
C VAL A 59 3.66 -15.49 -4.76
N THR A 60 2.79 -15.60 -5.76
CA THR A 60 2.46 -16.83 -6.45
C THR A 60 2.85 -16.71 -7.92
N ILE A 61 3.56 -17.71 -8.44
CA ILE A 61 3.75 -17.91 -9.87
C ILE A 61 2.83 -19.03 -10.34
N THR A 62 2.15 -18.82 -11.47
CA THR A 62 1.28 -19.79 -12.13
C THR A 62 1.66 -19.89 -13.59
N CYS A 63 1.79 -21.11 -14.12
CA CYS A 63 2.18 -21.36 -15.50
C CYS A 63 1.18 -22.28 -16.23
N ASN A 64 1.10 -22.15 -17.55
CA ASN A 64 0.25 -22.96 -18.42
C ASN A 64 0.77 -24.41 -18.59
N THR A 65 2.09 -24.60 -18.56
CA THR A 65 2.81 -25.86 -18.73
C THR A 65 4.05 -25.92 -17.83
N GLY A 66 4.82 -27.01 -17.92
CA GLY A 66 5.97 -27.25 -17.06
C GLY A 66 5.60 -27.76 -15.67
N LEU A 67 6.61 -27.95 -14.83
CA LEU A 67 6.49 -28.50 -13.50
C LEU A 67 7.36 -27.73 -12.49
N PRO A 68 6.83 -27.39 -11.32
CA PRO A 68 5.39 -27.38 -10.98
C PRO A 68 4.66 -26.24 -11.71
N LEU A 69 3.34 -26.40 -11.93
CA LEU A 69 2.49 -25.39 -12.56
C LEU A 69 2.20 -24.19 -11.66
N GLU A 70 2.30 -24.35 -10.34
CA GLU A 70 2.02 -23.30 -9.37
C GLU A 70 3.01 -23.39 -8.21
N GLN A 71 3.52 -22.25 -7.76
CA GLN A 71 4.38 -22.14 -6.57
C GLN A 71 4.08 -20.83 -5.84
N THR A 72 4.00 -20.89 -4.51
CA THR A 72 3.86 -19.70 -3.66
C THR A 72 5.03 -19.61 -2.70
N LYS A 73 5.55 -18.40 -2.50
CA LYS A 73 6.61 -18.11 -1.53
C LYS A 73 6.33 -16.79 -0.82
N MET A 74 6.78 -16.71 0.44
CA MET A 74 6.80 -15.44 1.17
C MET A 74 8.01 -14.64 0.74
N ILE A 75 7.82 -13.34 0.54
CA ILE A 75 8.86 -12.37 0.20
C ILE A 75 8.67 -11.12 1.05
N LYS A 76 9.76 -10.46 1.39
CA LYS A 76 9.82 -9.10 1.96
C LYS A 76 10.79 -8.28 1.16
N GLU A 77 10.77 -6.98 1.40
CA GLU A 77 11.82 -6.10 0.90
C GLU A 77 13.20 -6.58 1.33
N SER A 78 14.05 -6.81 0.35
CA SER A 78 15.39 -7.35 0.52
C SER A 78 16.18 -7.16 -0.77
N PRO A 79 17.50 -6.92 -0.69
CA PRO A 79 18.37 -6.99 -1.87
C PRO A 79 18.40 -8.41 -2.48
N GLU A 80 18.02 -9.43 -1.72
CA GLU A 80 17.89 -10.80 -2.20
C GLU A 80 16.51 -11.04 -2.81
N HIS A 81 16.48 -11.66 -3.99
CA HIS A 81 15.26 -12.07 -4.66
C HIS A 81 14.80 -13.46 -4.23
N VAL A 82 13.50 -13.71 -4.34
CA VAL A 82 12.96 -15.07 -4.29
C VAL A 82 13.05 -15.70 -5.69
N LYS A 83 13.51 -16.95 -5.75
CA LYS A 83 13.69 -17.69 -7.00
C LYS A 83 12.60 -18.74 -7.20
N PHE A 84 11.85 -18.67 -8.28
CA PHE A 84 11.00 -19.76 -8.77
C PHE A 84 11.68 -20.48 -9.93
N VAL A 85 11.44 -21.79 -10.04
CA VAL A 85 12.03 -22.62 -11.10
C VAL A 85 10.93 -23.48 -11.68
N VAL A 86 10.79 -23.45 -13.00
CA VAL A 86 9.88 -24.29 -13.77
C VAL A 86 10.73 -25.15 -14.69
N VAL A 87 10.43 -26.45 -14.73
CA VAL A 87 11.13 -27.43 -15.57
C VAL A 87 10.15 -28.22 -16.43
N ASP A 88 10.65 -29.07 -17.34
CA ASP A 88 9.83 -30.02 -18.12
C ASP A 88 8.74 -29.35 -18.99
N PHE A 89 9.10 -28.30 -19.72
CA PHE A 89 8.24 -27.61 -20.70
C PHE A 89 8.85 -27.64 -22.10
N ASP A 90 8.04 -27.47 -23.14
CA ASP A 90 8.55 -27.26 -24.50
C ASP A 90 8.95 -25.78 -24.66
N SER A 91 10.17 -25.54 -25.14
CA SER A 91 10.75 -24.20 -25.24
C SER A 91 9.91 -23.31 -26.16
N GLY A 92 9.50 -22.14 -25.67
CA GLY A 92 8.61 -21.23 -26.40
C GLY A 92 7.12 -21.56 -26.28
N GLU A 93 6.74 -22.49 -25.40
CA GLU A 93 5.33 -22.78 -25.08
C GLU A 93 4.98 -22.47 -23.61
N LEU A 94 5.95 -22.02 -22.81
CA LEU A 94 5.77 -21.73 -21.40
C LEU A 94 5.34 -20.28 -21.18
N ASP A 95 4.13 -20.11 -20.67
CA ASP A 95 3.58 -18.83 -20.24
C ASP A 95 3.38 -18.86 -18.73
N CYS A 96 3.87 -17.85 -18.03
CA CYS A 96 3.80 -17.74 -16.58
C CYS A 96 3.38 -16.34 -16.14
N SER A 97 2.56 -16.27 -15.10
CA SER A 97 2.21 -15.02 -14.41
C SER A 97 2.66 -15.05 -12.96
N VAL A 98 3.18 -13.92 -12.47
CA VAL A 98 3.59 -13.72 -11.08
C VAL A 98 2.72 -12.64 -10.46
N VAL A 99 2.02 -12.98 -9.39
CA VAL A 99 1.05 -12.10 -8.73
C VAL A 99 1.29 -12.09 -7.23
N GLU A 100 1.22 -10.91 -6.63
CA GLU A 100 1.22 -10.75 -5.18
C GLU A 100 -0.19 -10.89 -4.61
N GLY A 101 -0.32 -11.54 -3.44
CA GLY A 101 -1.56 -11.51 -2.68
C GLY A 101 -1.93 -10.09 -2.24
N SER A 102 -3.22 -9.77 -2.17
CA SER A 102 -3.66 -8.44 -1.76
C SER A 102 -3.17 -8.07 -0.35
N LEU A 103 -2.70 -6.84 -0.20
CA LEU A 103 -2.28 -6.25 1.07
C LEU A 103 -3.15 -5.05 1.37
N SER A 104 -3.80 -5.04 2.54
CA SER A 104 -4.72 -3.97 2.93
C SER A 104 -4.00 -2.62 3.05
N GLY A 105 -4.55 -1.58 2.41
CA GLY A 105 -4.01 -0.22 2.45
C GLY A 105 -2.73 -0.02 1.64
N TYR A 106 -2.39 -0.94 0.74
CA TYR A 106 -1.29 -0.80 -0.21
C TYR A 106 -1.79 -1.06 -1.63
N ALA A 107 -1.30 -0.26 -2.58
CA ALA A 107 -1.43 -0.51 -4.01
C ALA A 107 -0.13 -1.16 -4.51
N ALA A 108 -0.26 -2.28 -5.24
CA ALA A 108 0.87 -2.99 -5.82
C ALA A 108 1.04 -2.62 -7.30
N THR A 109 2.28 -2.38 -7.72
CA THR A 109 2.70 -2.24 -9.12
C THR A 109 3.73 -3.29 -9.46
N TYR A 110 3.83 -3.61 -10.75
CA TYR A 110 4.61 -4.75 -11.25
C TYR A 110 5.51 -4.29 -12.42
N ASP A 111 6.79 -4.61 -12.36
CA ASP A 111 7.73 -4.37 -13.45
C ASP A 111 8.38 -5.70 -13.86
N ALA A 112 8.04 -6.16 -15.06
CA ALA A 112 8.50 -7.40 -15.65
C ALA A 112 9.63 -7.14 -16.65
N SER A 113 10.72 -7.90 -16.54
CA SER A 113 11.78 -7.91 -17.55
C SER A 113 12.27 -9.33 -17.82
N GLY A 114 12.49 -9.65 -19.09
CA GLY A 114 12.84 -11.00 -19.52
C GLY A 114 12.32 -11.33 -20.92
N SER A 115 12.10 -12.60 -21.17
CA SER A 115 11.53 -13.12 -22.42
C SER A 115 10.08 -12.66 -22.56
N ASP A 116 9.75 -12.12 -23.75
CA ASP A 116 8.47 -11.50 -24.13
C ASP A 116 7.66 -10.91 -22.96
N SER A 117 8.33 -10.08 -22.16
CA SER A 117 7.73 -9.49 -20.96
C SER A 117 6.78 -8.36 -21.37
N ALA A 118 5.48 -8.58 -21.20
CA ALA A 118 4.50 -7.51 -21.33
C ALA A 118 4.41 -6.72 -20.01
N TYR A 119 4.83 -5.46 -20.06
CA TYR A 119 4.50 -4.48 -19.03
C TYR A 119 3.04 -4.05 -19.25
N GLU A 120 2.10 -4.79 -18.67
CA GLU A 120 0.67 -4.44 -18.70
C GLU A 120 0.30 -3.68 -17.42
N ASP A 121 0.65 -2.39 -17.38
CA ASP A 121 0.35 -1.45 -16.29
C ASP A 121 -1.12 -1.01 -16.23
N ASP A 122 -1.97 -1.49 -17.15
CA ASP A 122 -3.25 -0.81 -17.44
C ASP A 122 -4.49 -1.74 -17.49
N LEU A 123 -4.40 -2.96 -16.94
CA LEU A 123 -5.57 -3.81 -16.78
C LEU A 123 -5.82 -4.13 -15.31
N VAL A 124 -6.79 -3.42 -14.73
CA VAL A 124 -7.47 -3.77 -13.46
C VAL A 124 -7.89 -5.25 -13.44
N ASP A 125 -8.09 -5.86 -14.61
CA ASP A 125 -8.52 -7.25 -14.78
C ASP A 125 -7.38 -8.28 -14.88
N ASN A 126 -6.10 -7.89 -14.95
CA ASN A 126 -4.98 -8.84 -15.06
C ASN A 126 -3.67 -8.38 -14.36
N PRO A 127 -3.68 -8.10 -13.04
CA PRO A 127 -2.50 -7.63 -12.32
C PRO A 127 -1.39 -8.70 -12.27
N GLY A 128 -0.13 -8.28 -12.38
CA GLY A 128 1.04 -9.15 -12.22
C GLY A 128 2.13 -8.94 -13.27
N CYS A 129 3.27 -9.61 -13.08
CA CYS A 129 4.28 -9.77 -14.12
C CYS A 129 3.92 -10.97 -14.99
N HIS A 130 3.80 -10.77 -16.31
CA HIS A 130 3.49 -11.84 -17.27
C HIS A 130 4.69 -12.10 -18.18
N PHE A 131 4.96 -13.38 -18.44
CA PHE A 131 6.05 -13.85 -19.29
C PHE A 131 5.48 -14.87 -20.26
N ASP A 132 5.51 -14.55 -21.55
CA ASP A 132 5.00 -15.42 -22.60
C ASP A 132 6.16 -16.04 -23.39
N ASP A 133 5.90 -17.17 -24.04
CA ASP A 133 6.85 -17.85 -24.94
C ASP A 133 8.25 -18.09 -24.31
N VAL A 134 8.31 -18.39 -23.01
CA VAL A 134 9.58 -18.58 -22.28
C VAL A 134 10.36 -19.77 -22.84
N VAL A 135 11.66 -19.56 -23.08
CA VAL A 135 12.57 -20.56 -23.67
C VAL A 135 13.50 -21.20 -22.62
N ASP A 136 14.16 -22.28 -23.02
CA ASP A 136 15.09 -22.99 -22.13
C ASP A 136 16.26 -22.11 -21.68
N ALA A 137 16.61 -22.21 -20.40
CA ALA A 137 17.64 -21.46 -19.70
C ALA A 137 17.38 -19.96 -19.51
N ASP A 138 16.15 -19.49 -19.73
CA ASP A 138 15.78 -18.09 -19.49
C ASP A 138 15.84 -17.67 -18.02
N GLU A 139 16.20 -16.40 -17.84
CA GLU A 139 16.15 -15.68 -16.58
C GLU A 139 15.17 -14.50 -16.71
N ASN A 140 14.07 -14.60 -15.96
CA ASN A 140 12.98 -13.65 -15.94
C ASN A 140 12.97 -12.93 -14.59
N PHE A 141 12.63 -11.65 -14.58
CA PHE A 141 12.65 -10.80 -13.41
C PHE A 141 11.32 -10.09 -13.26
N CYS A 142 10.79 -10.09 -12.03
CA CYS A 142 9.59 -9.39 -11.64
C CYS A 142 9.90 -8.55 -10.41
N VAL A 143 9.68 -7.24 -10.48
CA VAL A 143 9.73 -6.35 -9.33
C VAL A 143 8.31 -6.03 -8.92
N VAL A 144 7.96 -6.32 -7.66
CA VAL A 144 6.68 -5.94 -7.07
C VAL A 144 6.93 -4.77 -6.13
N THR A 145 6.31 -3.63 -6.38
CA THR A 145 6.42 -2.44 -5.54
C THR A 145 5.09 -2.17 -4.87
N ASN A 146 5.08 -2.00 -3.56
CA ASN A 146 3.87 -1.59 -2.84
C ASN A 146 4.03 -0.19 -2.27
N GLU A 147 3.05 0.65 -2.59
CA GLU A 147 2.93 2.00 -2.09
C GLU A 147 1.70 2.10 -1.17
N PRO A 148 1.83 2.73 0.02
CA PRO A 148 0.67 3.01 0.87
C PRO A 148 -0.43 3.79 0.12
N GLU A 149 -1.66 3.31 0.24
CA GLU A 149 -2.81 4.02 -0.30
C GLU A 149 -3.09 5.28 0.54
N PRO A 150 -3.45 6.41 -0.10
CA PRO A 150 -3.89 7.59 0.63
C PRO A 150 -5.12 7.30 1.49
N VAL A 151 -5.17 7.95 2.65
CA VAL A 151 -6.30 7.95 3.58
C VAL A 151 -6.80 9.38 3.78
N THR A 152 -7.99 9.51 4.34
CA THR A 152 -8.65 10.81 4.51
C THR A 152 -8.74 11.19 5.98
N ILE A 153 -8.38 12.44 6.30
CA ILE A 153 -8.70 13.08 7.56
C ILE A 153 -9.87 14.04 7.33
N THR A 154 -11.01 13.79 7.98
CA THR A 154 -12.19 14.65 7.85
C THR A 154 -12.28 15.64 9.00
N VAL A 155 -12.18 16.92 8.70
CA VAL A 155 -12.30 18.00 9.68
C VAL A 155 -13.62 18.71 9.51
N THR A 156 -14.41 18.77 10.59
CA THR A 156 -15.68 19.50 10.62
C THR A 156 -15.49 20.83 11.33
N LYS A 157 -16.02 21.91 10.76
CA LYS A 157 -16.05 23.23 11.38
C LYS A 157 -17.45 23.57 11.87
N GLU A 158 -17.57 23.93 13.15
CA GLU A 158 -18.82 24.39 13.75
C GLU A 158 -18.67 25.79 14.38
N TRP A 159 -19.64 26.67 14.09
CA TRP A 159 -19.78 27.98 14.71
C TRP A 159 -21.00 28.04 15.64
N ILE A 160 -20.76 28.48 16.87
CA ILE A 160 -21.77 28.66 17.90
C ILE A 160 -21.88 30.15 18.24
N TYR A 161 -23.03 30.75 17.90
CA TYR A 161 -23.32 32.15 18.18
C TYR A 161 -24.07 32.30 19.50
N ALA A 162 -23.34 32.58 20.59
CA ALA A 162 -23.93 32.60 21.93
C ALA A 162 -24.85 33.81 22.18
N ASN A 163 -24.66 34.95 21.49
CA ASN A 163 -25.50 36.15 21.64
C ASN A 163 -25.61 36.94 20.32
N ASN A 164 -26.72 36.77 19.58
CA ASN A 164 -27.00 37.50 18.34
C ASN A 164 -27.45 38.95 18.59
N ASN A 165 -26.55 39.80 19.07
CA ASN A 165 -26.84 41.22 19.30
C ASN A 165 -26.68 42.10 18.04
N GLY A 166 -26.63 41.50 16.85
CA GLY A 166 -26.72 42.21 15.57
C GLY A 166 -25.44 42.88 15.09
N ASN A 167 -24.28 42.51 15.63
CA ASN A 167 -22.99 42.86 15.03
C ASN A 167 -22.48 41.66 14.24
N GLU A 168 -22.21 41.86 12.96
CA GLU A 168 -21.64 40.86 12.08
C GLU A 168 -20.17 40.69 12.46
N ILE A 169 -19.86 39.61 13.19
CA ILE A 169 -18.49 39.12 13.32
C ILE A 169 -18.25 38.22 12.11
N SER A 170 -17.08 38.36 11.47
CA SER A 170 -16.73 37.51 10.35
C SER A 170 -16.54 36.09 10.85
N ASP A 171 -17.23 35.14 10.21
CA ASP A 171 -17.12 33.71 10.45
C ASP A 171 -16.07 33.06 9.53
N SER A 172 -15.09 33.84 9.08
CA SER A 172 -13.94 33.33 8.34
C SER A 172 -12.99 32.61 9.28
N PHE A 173 -12.38 31.54 8.78
CA PHE A 173 -11.37 30.77 9.48
C PHE A 173 -10.37 30.23 8.47
N ASN A 174 -9.16 29.95 8.94
CA ASN A 174 -8.17 29.15 8.25
C ASN A 174 -7.78 28.02 9.22
N LEU A 175 -7.80 26.79 8.73
CA LEU A 175 -7.34 25.61 9.43
C LEU A 175 -6.15 25.01 8.68
N ASP A 176 -5.05 24.83 9.38
CA ASP A 176 -3.83 24.21 8.84
C ASP A 176 -3.68 22.79 9.41
N LEU A 177 -3.46 21.83 8.52
CA LEU A 177 -3.09 20.46 8.87
C LEU A 177 -1.56 20.35 8.99
N ASP A 178 -1.08 20.02 10.18
CA ASP A 178 0.32 19.63 10.40
C ASP A 178 0.40 18.13 10.73
N CYS A 179 1.38 17.44 10.17
CA CYS A 179 1.58 16.02 10.38
C CYS A 179 3.05 15.71 10.67
N ASP A 180 3.28 14.62 11.38
CA ASP A 180 4.65 14.15 11.61
C ASP A 180 5.34 13.62 10.33
N GLU A 181 6.65 13.34 10.45
CA GLU A 181 7.47 12.90 9.32
C GLU A 181 7.06 11.55 8.72
N ASN A 182 6.23 10.78 9.41
CA ASN A 182 5.73 9.49 8.96
C ASN A 182 4.50 9.62 8.06
N ILE A 183 4.01 10.84 7.81
CA ILE A 183 2.81 11.10 7.02
C ILE A 183 3.11 12.15 5.95
N GLU A 184 2.90 11.80 4.68
CA GLU A 184 2.94 12.72 3.55
C GLU A 184 1.57 13.38 3.36
N ILE A 185 1.51 14.71 3.40
CA ILE A 185 0.29 15.46 3.03
C ILE A 185 0.18 15.50 1.50
N ILE A 186 -0.96 15.06 0.97
CA ILE A 186 -1.25 15.05 -0.46
C ILE A 186 -2.17 16.22 -0.80
N GLY A 187 -1.61 17.21 -1.51
CA GLY A 187 -2.37 18.36 -1.97
C GLY A 187 -2.19 19.57 -1.05
N SER A 188 -3.31 20.14 -0.59
CA SER A 188 -3.33 21.31 0.31
C SER A 188 -3.40 20.85 1.75
N ASP A 189 -2.62 21.50 2.61
CA ASP A 189 -2.67 21.43 4.07
C ASP A 189 -3.60 22.48 4.69
N ASP A 190 -3.94 23.54 3.94
CA ASP A 190 -4.82 24.63 4.40
C ASP A 190 -6.29 24.45 3.95
N TRP A 191 -7.21 24.77 4.86
CA TRP A 191 -8.63 25.01 4.59
C TRP A 191 -9.10 26.40 5.08
N ASP A 192 -9.13 27.36 4.15
CA ASP A 192 -9.75 28.68 4.31
C ASP A 192 -11.22 28.67 3.83
N SER A 193 -12.15 29.04 4.73
CA SER A 193 -13.58 29.12 4.42
C SER A 193 -14.32 29.99 5.43
N ASN A 194 -15.65 30.05 5.27
CA ASN A 194 -16.56 30.77 6.15
C ASN A 194 -17.66 29.86 6.69
N GLY A 195 -18.06 30.10 7.93
CA GLY A 195 -19.21 29.44 8.56
C GLY A 195 -18.98 27.96 8.84
N ASN A 196 -20.05 27.18 8.90
CA ASN A 196 -19.95 25.74 9.15
C ASN A 196 -19.59 24.99 7.86
N GLY A 197 -18.81 23.93 8.00
CA GLY A 197 -18.43 23.10 6.85
C GLY A 197 -17.75 21.81 7.26
N SER A 198 -17.35 21.04 6.25
CA SER A 198 -16.50 19.88 6.40
C SER A 198 -15.50 19.88 5.27
N HIS A 199 -14.27 19.49 5.56
CA HIS A 199 -13.20 19.34 4.59
C HIS A 199 -12.46 18.03 4.81
N ASP A 200 -11.99 17.45 3.71
CA ASP A 200 -11.29 16.18 3.68
C ASP A 200 -9.85 16.44 3.23
N PHE A 201 -8.90 16.27 4.14
CA PHE A 201 -7.49 16.27 3.81
C PHE A 201 -7.06 14.87 3.38
N SER A 202 -6.27 14.79 2.31
CA SER A 202 -5.71 13.53 1.82
C SER A 202 -4.29 13.39 2.32
N VAL A 203 -3.97 12.29 2.98
CA VAL A 203 -2.63 12.03 3.52
C VAL A 203 -2.19 10.60 3.21
N ARG A 204 -0.89 10.36 3.15
CA ARG A 204 -0.31 9.03 2.95
C ARG A 204 0.62 8.69 4.11
N PRO A 205 0.22 7.77 4.99
CA PRO A 205 1.05 7.32 6.09
C PRO A 205 2.07 6.27 5.64
N THR A 206 3.19 6.20 6.33
CA THR A 206 4.10 5.06 6.32
C THR A 206 3.56 3.90 7.18
N TRP A 207 4.18 2.73 7.08
CA TRP A 207 3.81 1.54 7.88
C TRP A 207 3.91 1.73 9.40
N GLU A 208 4.72 2.68 9.88
CA GLU A 208 4.81 3.00 11.32
C GLU A 208 3.57 3.76 11.81
N GLY A 209 2.84 4.40 10.88
CA GLY A 209 1.80 5.37 11.20
C GLY A 209 2.37 6.64 11.82
N GLY A 210 1.48 7.56 12.13
CA GLY A 210 1.85 8.84 12.72
C GLY A 210 0.65 9.57 13.30
N THR A 211 0.90 10.83 13.66
CA THR A 211 -0.11 11.75 14.15
C THR A 211 -0.15 13.04 13.34
N CYS A 212 -1.34 13.61 13.21
CA CYS A 212 -1.55 14.95 12.70
C CYS A 212 -2.33 15.81 13.71
N ASP A 213 -2.17 17.12 13.57
CA ASP A 213 -2.84 18.15 14.35
C ASP A 213 -3.53 19.13 13.38
N ILE A 214 -4.63 19.72 13.82
CA ILE A 214 -5.26 20.86 13.13
C ILE A 214 -5.08 22.09 13.99
N ASP A 215 -4.44 23.11 13.45
CA ASP A 215 -4.29 24.42 14.07
C ASP A 215 -5.26 25.41 13.42
N GLU A 216 -5.87 26.28 14.24
CA GLU A 216 -6.71 27.37 13.75
C GLU A 216 -6.08 28.74 14.02
N ASP A 217 -6.01 29.55 12.96
CA ASP A 217 -5.72 30.98 13.10
C ASP A 217 -6.98 31.76 13.50
N VAL A 218 -7.07 32.12 14.78
CA VAL A 218 -8.18 32.93 15.31
C VAL A 218 -7.89 34.42 15.15
N TYR A 219 -8.63 35.10 14.28
CA TYR A 219 -8.39 36.50 13.91
C TYR A 219 -9.10 37.54 14.80
N ASP A 220 -10.10 37.16 15.60
CA ASP A 220 -10.86 38.07 16.47
C ASP A 220 -10.89 37.57 17.91
N SER A 221 -10.56 38.45 18.85
CA SER A 221 -10.64 38.20 20.30
C SER A 221 -12.05 37.86 20.82
N ALA A 222 -13.10 38.10 20.04
CA ALA A 222 -14.47 37.70 20.36
C ALA A 222 -14.76 36.22 20.07
N ILE A 223 -13.80 35.49 19.48
CA ILE A 223 -13.92 34.09 19.10
C ILE A 223 -13.04 33.26 20.02
N GLU A 224 -13.65 32.25 20.64
CA GLU A 224 -12.94 31.19 21.35
C GLU A 224 -13.00 29.92 20.49
N SER A 225 -11.84 29.41 20.08
CA SER A 225 -11.72 28.15 19.36
C SER A 225 -11.46 26.99 20.32
N ASP A 226 -12.15 25.88 20.10
CA ASP A 226 -11.89 24.58 20.70
C ASP A 226 -11.56 23.58 19.59
N ASP A 227 -10.28 23.28 19.48
CA ASP A 227 -9.64 22.35 18.56
C ASP A 227 -9.10 21.10 19.28
N SER A 228 -9.41 20.93 20.57
CA SER A 228 -8.79 19.88 21.40
C SER A 228 -9.06 18.46 20.90
N GLY A 229 -10.14 18.26 20.15
CA GLY A 229 -10.47 16.99 19.48
C GLY A 229 -9.72 16.77 18.16
N CYS A 230 -9.03 17.77 17.65
CA CYS A 230 -8.21 17.74 16.44
C CYS A 230 -6.71 17.66 16.73
N GLN A 231 -6.35 17.34 17.98
CA GLN A 231 -4.97 17.17 18.41
C GLN A 231 -4.64 15.68 18.49
N ASN A 232 -3.47 15.28 17.96
CA ASN A 232 -2.93 13.92 17.92
C ASN A 232 -3.85 12.93 17.18
N LEU A 233 -4.41 13.36 16.04
CA LEU A 233 -5.20 12.51 15.15
C LEU A 233 -4.35 11.35 14.66
N THR A 234 -4.79 10.12 14.90
CA THR A 234 -3.97 8.93 14.65
C THR A 234 -4.23 8.41 13.25
N VAL A 235 -3.20 8.42 12.42
CA VAL A 235 -3.29 8.01 11.01
C VAL A 235 -2.36 6.83 10.77
N GLY A 236 -2.83 5.84 10.02
CA GLY A 236 -2.06 4.66 9.67
C GLY A 236 -2.52 4.04 8.37
N ILE A 237 -1.85 2.96 7.95
CA ILE A 237 -2.18 2.27 6.69
C ILE A 237 -3.66 1.90 6.62
N GLY A 238 -4.36 2.44 5.62
CA GLY A 238 -5.80 2.22 5.40
C GLY A 238 -6.71 2.80 6.49
N GLN A 239 -6.16 3.60 7.41
CA GLN A 239 -6.87 4.22 8.53
C GLN A 239 -6.64 5.74 8.55
N GLY A 240 -7.69 6.48 8.20
CA GLY A 240 -7.78 7.92 8.46
C GLY A 240 -8.39 8.24 9.82
N ASP A 241 -8.66 9.53 10.07
CA ASP A 241 -9.27 10.02 11.30
C ASP A 241 -10.28 11.15 11.03
N SER A 242 -10.99 11.60 12.05
CA SER A 242 -11.91 12.73 11.92
C SER A 242 -12.05 13.52 13.22
N CYS A 243 -12.24 14.84 13.11
CA CYS A 243 -12.40 15.70 14.26
C CYS A 243 -13.31 16.90 13.98
N THR A 244 -13.63 17.65 15.03
CA THR A 244 -14.44 18.87 14.95
C THR A 244 -13.71 20.01 15.64
N VAL A 245 -13.52 21.12 14.92
CA VAL A 245 -13.10 22.40 15.49
C VAL A 245 -14.33 23.26 15.73
N THR A 246 -14.49 23.77 16.95
CA THR A 246 -15.67 24.54 17.35
C THR A 246 -15.29 25.98 17.71
N ASN A 247 -15.81 26.95 16.98
CA ASN A 247 -15.71 28.36 17.34
C ASN A 247 -16.95 28.80 18.09
N THR A 248 -16.76 29.32 19.29
CA THR A 248 -17.83 29.99 20.03
C THR A 248 -17.60 31.49 20.03
N VAL A 249 -18.59 32.22 19.53
CA VAL A 249 -18.55 33.68 19.49
C VAL A 249 -19.15 34.23 20.77
N PHE A 250 -18.32 34.90 21.57
CA PHE A 250 -18.74 35.59 22.77
C PHE A 250 -18.69 37.09 22.57
N TYR A 251 -19.78 37.75 22.96
CA TYR A 251 -19.74 39.18 23.20
C TYR A 251 -19.13 39.40 24.58
N GLU A 252 -17.96 40.05 24.68
CA GLU A 252 -17.49 40.63 25.94
C GLU A 252 -18.44 41.77 26.34
N GLY A 253 -19.58 41.39 26.92
CA GLY A 253 -20.65 42.25 27.38
C GLY A 253 -20.32 42.94 28.70
N ILE A 254 -19.09 43.37 28.92
CA ILE A 254 -18.86 44.52 29.79
C ILE A 254 -18.64 45.68 28.85
N PRO A 255 -19.68 46.49 28.52
CA PRO A 255 -19.39 47.79 27.94
C PRO A 255 -18.48 48.45 28.97
N THR A 256 -17.20 48.59 28.65
CA THR A 256 -16.37 49.56 29.36
C THR A 256 -17.16 50.84 29.21
N LEU A 257 -17.75 51.25 30.33
CA LEU A 257 -18.74 52.29 30.46
C LEU A 257 -18.37 53.38 29.44
N SER A 258 -19.26 53.75 28.51
CA SER A 258 -18.92 54.71 27.46
C SER A 258 -18.18 55.90 28.09
N HIS A 259 -17.30 56.61 27.38
CA HIS A 259 -16.48 57.67 27.99
C HIS A 259 -17.31 58.63 28.89
N TYR A 260 -18.58 58.84 28.52
CA TYR A 260 -19.59 59.53 29.32
C TYR A 260 -20.04 58.78 30.58
N GLY A 261 -20.32 57.49 30.50
CA GLY A 261 -20.60 56.67 31.67
C GLY A 261 -19.45 56.67 32.67
N LEU A 262 -18.19 56.55 32.21
CA LEU A 262 -17.00 56.62 33.08
C LEU A 262 -16.88 58.01 33.73
N ALA A 263 -17.13 59.07 32.96
CA ALA A 263 -17.20 60.44 33.48
C ALA A 263 -18.34 60.63 34.51
N ILE A 264 -19.52 60.03 34.30
CA ILE A 264 -20.65 60.09 35.23
C ILE A 264 -20.32 59.36 36.53
N LEU A 265 -19.68 58.19 36.46
CA LEU A 265 -19.29 57.43 37.64
C LEU A 265 -18.20 58.16 38.43
N ALA A 266 -17.23 58.78 37.74
CA ALA A 266 -16.24 59.65 38.36
C ALA A 266 -16.88 60.89 39.02
N LEU A 267 -17.86 61.53 38.37
CA LEU A 267 -18.60 62.66 38.93
C LEU A 267 -19.45 62.27 40.14
N LEU A 268 -20.07 61.09 40.13
CA LEU A 268 -20.81 60.56 41.29
C LEU A 268 -19.88 60.31 42.48
N MET A 269 -18.74 59.68 42.27
CA MET A 269 -17.75 59.44 43.32
C MET A 269 -17.17 60.76 43.86
N ALA A 270 -16.91 61.74 42.99
CA ALA A 270 -16.46 63.07 43.39
C ALA A 270 -17.55 63.84 44.16
N GLY A 271 -18.82 63.73 43.74
CA GLY A 271 -19.96 64.37 44.38
C GLY A 271 -20.23 63.83 45.79
N VAL A 272 -20.19 62.50 45.97
CA VAL A 272 -20.33 61.87 47.29
C VAL A 272 -19.16 62.25 48.20
N GLY A 273 -17.93 62.28 47.67
CA GLY A 273 -16.76 62.77 48.40
C GLY A 273 -16.92 64.21 48.88
N PHE A 274 -17.37 65.12 48.00
CA PHE A 274 -17.57 66.53 48.34
C PHE A 274 -18.65 66.75 49.42
N VAL A 275 -19.74 65.97 49.40
CA VAL A 275 -20.77 66.01 50.45
C VAL A 275 -20.25 65.42 51.77
N GLY A 276 -19.43 64.36 51.72
CA GLY A 276 -18.76 63.79 52.88
C GLY A 276 -17.82 64.78 53.59
N PHE A 277 -17.00 65.51 52.84
CA PHE A 277 -16.07 66.51 53.40
C PHE A 277 -16.78 67.71 54.03
N ARG A 278 -17.99 68.07 53.59
CA ARG A 278 -18.79 69.15 54.22
C ARG A 278 -19.43 68.78 55.55
N ARG A 279 -19.45 67.50 55.95
CA ARG A 279 -19.99 67.07 57.26
C ARG A 279 -18.96 67.05 58.39
N PHE A 280 -17.68 67.33 58.10
CA PHE A 280 -16.58 67.30 59.07
C PHE A 280 -15.83 68.63 59.25
N VAL A 281 -16.42 69.75 58.81
CA VAL A 281 -15.96 71.12 59.12
C VAL A 281 -17.05 71.85 59.90
#